data_AF-A0A7R8ZW32-F1
#
_entry.id   AF-A0A7R8ZW32-F1
#
_cell.length_a   1.000
_cell.length_b   1.000
_cell.length_c   1.000
_cell.angle_alpha   90.00
_cell.angle_beta   90.00
_cell.angle_gamma   90.00
#
_symmetry.space_group_name_H-M   'P 1'
#
loop_
_entity.id
_entity.type
_entity.pdbx_description
1 polymer ?
#
loop_
_entity_poly.entity_id
_entity_poly.type
_entity_poly.pdbx_seq_one_letter_code
_entity_poly.pdbx_strand_id
1 'polypeptide(L)'
;MSLGGLHDESEIRGHRKTYIGAVMRAVAKKKAMDESYDVTIREGELKDIIGPAKFKPDEEAKVDVPGVAIGDVMKESATTALSYIKANAAELGIDGERFEKTDIHIHVPEGAIPKDGPSAGITMMTSIVSAFKQQTVKPNVSMSGEITLRGKVLPVGGIKEKVLAAKRSGVKEIILCQANQKDVNKIDDAYIKGVKFHFVDNMKE
;
A
#
# COMPACT_ATOMS: atom_id res chain seq x y z
N MET A 1 21.41 -5.27 -13.63
CA MET A 1 20.72 -4.01 -13.25
C MET A 1 19.25 -4.41 -13.29
N SER A 2 18.49 -4.36 -12.19
CA SER A 2 17.13 -4.91 -12.24
C SER A 2 16.27 -4.01 -13.14
N LEU A 3 15.85 -4.50 -14.31
CA LEU A 3 14.66 -3.97 -14.97
C LEU A 3 13.54 -4.14 -13.95
N GLY A 4 13.10 -3.03 -13.35
CA GLY A 4 12.12 -3.00 -12.27
C GLY A 4 11.04 -4.05 -12.51
N GLY A 5 10.85 -4.92 -11.53
CA GLY A 5 9.84 -5.98 -11.60
C GLY A 5 8.48 -5.35 -11.88
N LEU A 6 7.75 -5.93 -12.83
CA LEU A 6 6.36 -5.56 -13.10
C LEU A 6 5.51 -6.03 -11.92
N HIS A 7 5.06 -5.12 -11.07
CA HIS A 7 4.33 -5.45 -9.85
C HIS A 7 2.90 -4.89 -9.84
N ASP A 8 2.49 -4.08 -10.82
CA ASP A 8 1.13 -3.52 -10.90
C ASP A 8 0.52 -3.57 -12.32
N GLU A 9 -0.82 -3.66 -12.42
CA GLU A 9 -1.57 -3.58 -13.67
C GLU A 9 -1.40 -2.22 -14.36
N SER A 10 -1.28 -1.14 -13.59
CA SER A 10 -1.01 0.20 -14.10
C SER A 10 0.35 0.27 -14.80
N GLU A 11 1.37 -0.36 -14.20
CA GLU A 11 2.70 -0.53 -14.76
C GLU A 11 2.67 -1.43 -16.00
N ILE A 12 1.97 -2.57 -15.95
CA ILE A 12 1.81 -3.49 -17.09
C ILE A 12 1.15 -2.78 -18.28
N ARG A 13 0.13 -1.94 -18.04
CA ARG A 13 -0.56 -1.18 -19.10
C ARG A 13 0.37 -0.14 -19.73
N GLY A 14 1.20 0.53 -18.91
CA GLY A 14 2.28 1.41 -19.37
C GLY A 14 3.35 0.65 -20.16
N HIS A 15 3.74 -0.54 -19.69
CA HIS A 15 4.74 -1.40 -20.31
C HIS A 15 4.32 -1.96 -21.67
N ARG A 16 3.07 -2.40 -21.77
CA ARG A 16 2.51 -2.98 -23.00
C ARG A 16 2.41 -1.96 -24.13
N LYS A 17 1.96 -0.73 -23.85
CA LYS A 17 1.85 0.33 -24.89
C LYS A 17 3.20 0.97 -25.23
N THR A 18 4.07 1.15 -24.24
CA THR A 18 5.26 2.00 -24.38
C THR A 18 6.51 1.21 -24.74
N TYR A 19 6.76 0.08 -24.09
CA TYR A 19 8.03 -0.64 -24.20
C TYR A 19 7.93 -1.86 -25.13
N ILE A 20 6.96 -2.74 -24.91
CA ILE A 20 6.75 -3.93 -25.78
C ILE A 20 6.41 -3.48 -27.21
N GLY A 21 5.54 -2.48 -27.36
CA GLY A 21 5.21 -1.92 -28.67
C GLY A 21 6.40 -1.24 -29.35
N ALA A 22 7.27 -0.55 -28.61
CA ALA A 22 8.47 0.08 -29.18
C ALA A 22 9.47 -0.96 -29.68
N VAL A 23 9.66 -2.02 -28.90
CA VAL A 23 10.47 -3.18 -29.27
C VAL A 23 9.94 -3.84 -30.55
N MET A 24 8.65 -4.16 -30.60
CA MET A 24 8.04 -4.76 -31.80
C MET A 24 8.17 -3.85 -33.03
N ARG A 25 7.98 -2.53 -32.87
CA ARG A 25 8.15 -1.57 -33.97
C ARG A 25 9.58 -1.47 -34.46
N ALA A 26 10.57 -1.54 -33.57
CA ALA A 26 11.98 -1.51 -33.95
C ALA A 26 12.38 -2.73 -34.77
N VAL A 27 11.94 -3.93 -34.36
CA VAL A 27 12.17 -5.17 -35.12
C VAL A 27 11.45 -5.12 -36.47
N ALA A 28 10.19 -4.65 -36.50
CA ALA A 28 9.43 -4.48 -37.74
C ALA A 28 10.09 -3.49 -38.72
N LYS A 29 10.68 -2.40 -38.22
CA LYS A 29 11.43 -1.42 -39.03
C LYS A 29 12.65 -2.07 -39.69
N LYS A 30 13.47 -2.81 -38.94
CA LYS A 30 14.65 -3.51 -39.48
C LYS A 30 14.26 -4.50 -40.58
N LYS A 31 13.18 -5.27 -40.33
CA LYS A 31 12.62 -6.19 -41.32
C LYS A 31 12.13 -5.47 -42.60
N ALA A 32 11.51 -4.31 -42.46
CA ALA A 32 11.05 -3.51 -43.61
C ALA A 32 12.20 -2.87 -44.40
N MET A 33 13.36 -2.67 -43.76
CA MET A 33 14.58 -2.10 -44.37
C MET A 33 15.53 -3.19 -44.90
N ASP A 34 15.13 -4.47 -44.86
CA ASP A 34 15.92 -5.64 -45.23
C ASP A 34 17.27 -5.72 -44.47
N GLU A 35 17.30 -5.17 -43.25
CA GLU A 35 18.44 -5.23 -42.35
C GLU A 35 18.40 -6.53 -41.54
N SER A 36 19.58 -7.10 -41.23
CA SER A 36 19.68 -8.26 -40.34
C SER A 36 19.13 -7.91 -38.94
N TYR A 37 18.24 -8.76 -38.41
CA TYR A 37 17.66 -8.61 -37.08
C TYR A 37 17.66 -9.94 -36.31
N ASP A 38 17.90 -9.86 -35.00
CA ASP A 38 17.68 -10.99 -34.07
C ASP A 38 16.29 -10.86 -33.45
N VAL A 39 15.63 -11.99 -33.23
CA VAL A 39 14.34 -12.09 -32.52
C VAL A 39 14.58 -12.10 -31.00
N THR A 40 15.79 -12.44 -30.57
CA THR A 40 16.21 -12.45 -29.17
C THR A 40 16.76 -11.09 -28.81
N ILE A 41 16.15 -10.41 -27.83
CA ILE A 41 16.61 -9.10 -27.36
C ILE A 41 17.27 -9.25 -26.00
N ARG A 42 18.52 -8.79 -25.91
CA ARG A 42 19.31 -8.84 -24.67
C ARG A 42 19.20 -7.52 -23.89
N GLU A 43 19.43 -7.58 -22.58
CA GLU A 43 19.34 -6.41 -21.68
C GLU A 43 20.20 -5.22 -22.17
N GLY A 44 21.38 -5.50 -22.74
CA GLY A 44 22.27 -4.47 -23.28
C GLY A 44 21.71 -3.72 -24.49
N GLU A 45 20.89 -4.37 -25.31
CA GLU A 45 20.31 -3.80 -26.54
C GLU A 45 19.05 -2.97 -26.27
N LEU A 46 18.50 -3.09 -25.06
CA LEU A 46 17.26 -2.42 -24.69
C LEU A 46 17.44 -0.89 -24.74
N LYS A 47 18.56 -0.37 -24.23
CA LYS A 47 18.83 1.08 -24.19
C LYS A 47 18.82 1.72 -25.58
N ASP A 48 19.27 1.01 -26.60
CA ASP A 48 19.31 1.50 -27.98
C ASP A 48 17.92 1.50 -28.63
N ILE A 49 17.03 0.60 -28.19
CA ILE A 49 15.69 0.43 -28.75
C ILE A 49 14.67 1.37 -28.07
N ILE A 50 14.68 1.44 -26.74
CA ILE A 50 13.70 2.21 -25.95
C ILE A 50 14.24 3.54 -25.44
N GLY A 51 15.52 3.84 -25.67
CA GLY A 51 16.19 5.04 -25.19
C GLY A 51 16.59 4.97 -23.72
N PRO A 52 17.01 6.11 -23.12
CA PRO A 52 17.38 6.16 -21.72
C PRO A 52 16.20 5.75 -20.83
N ALA A 53 16.51 5.12 -19.70
CA ALA A 53 15.51 4.71 -18.73
C ALA A 53 14.67 5.93 -18.31
N LYS A 54 13.37 5.90 -18.60
CA LYS A 54 12.43 6.98 -18.22
C LYS A 54 12.13 6.99 -16.73
N PHE A 55 12.36 5.87 -16.06
CA PHE A 55 12.21 5.73 -14.62
C PHE A 55 13.59 5.47 -14.03
N LYS A 56 13.98 6.31 -13.06
CA LYS A 56 15.07 5.96 -12.16
C LYS A 56 14.53 4.93 -11.14
N PRO A 57 15.28 3.90 -10.76
CA PRO A 57 14.98 3.16 -9.54
C PRO A 57 14.96 4.17 -8.38
N ASP A 58 13.94 4.11 -7.52
CA ASP A 58 13.62 5.11 -6.50
C ASP A 58 14.88 5.78 -5.91
N GLU A 59 15.18 6.99 -6.37
CA GLU A 59 15.98 7.94 -5.60
C GLU A 59 15.01 8.51 -4.57
N GLU A 60 15.25 8.24 -3.28
CA GLU A 60 14.52 8.84 -2.16
C GLU A 60 14.35 10.34 -2.41
N ALA A 61 13.12 10.74 -2.76
CA ALA A 61 12.77 12.12 -2.90
C ALA A 61 12.86 12.78 -1.52
N LYS A 62 13.92 13.53 -1.26
CA LYS A 62 13.90 14.57 -0.23
C LYS A 62 12.84 15.58 -0.65
N VAL A 63 11.70 15.57 0.01
CA VAL A 63 10.66 16.59 -0.16
C VAL A 63 10.57 17.38 1.14
N ASP A 64 11.04 18.62 1.05
CA ASP A 64 10.86 19.68 2.03
C ASP A 64 9.78 20.63 1.50
N VAL A 65 8.50 20.41 1.83
CA VAL A 65 7.44 21.44 1.79
C VAL A 65 6.22 20.98 2.62
N PRO A 66 5.66 21.83 3.52
CA PRO A 66 4.57 21.45 4.41
C PRO A 66 3.20 21.50 3.72
N GLY A 67 2.32 20.54 4.05
CA GLY A 67 0.89 20.59 3.71
C GLY A 67 0.40 19.36 2.94
N VAL A 68 -0.08 18.35 3.67
CA VAL A 68 -0.71 17.16 3.06
C VAL A 68 -2.22 17.41 2.89
N ALA A 69 -2.74 17.23 1.68
CA ALA A 69 -4.18 17.16 1.41
C ALA A 69 -4.73 15.79 1.83
N ILE A 70 -4.86 15.55 3.14
CA ILE A 70 -5.63 14.42 3.66
C ILE A 70 -7.11 14.72 3.38
N GLY A 71 -7.83 13.77 2.79
CA GLY A 71 -9.27 13.87 2.55
C GLY A 71 -10.06 13.89 3.86
N ASP A 72 -11.27 14.47 3.84
CA ASP A 72 -12.02 14.71 5.08
C ASP A 72 -12.45 13.41 5.77
N VAL A 73 -12.69 12.32 5.03
CA VAL A 73 -13.01 11.00 5.58
C VAL A 73 -11.82 10.42 6.35
N MET A 74 -10.60 10.66 5.85
CA MET A 74 -9.39 10.18 6.50
C MET A 74 -9.05 11.01 7.76
N LYS A 75 -9.34 12.32 7.76
CA LYS A 75 -9.26 13.15 8.97
C LYS A 75 -10.26 12.70 10.04
N GLU A 76 -11.48 12.37 9.63
CA GLU A 76 -12.50 11.83 10.54
C GLU A 76 -12.02 10.52 11.16
N SER A 77 -11.49 9.61 10.34
CA SER A 77 -10.95 8.33 10.81
C SER A 77 -9.81 8.49 11.81
N ALA A 78 -8.90 9.46 11.60
CA ALA A 78 -7.86 9.81 12.56
C ALA A 78 -8.44 10.34 13.88
N THR A 79 -9.45 11.21 13.79
CA THR A 79 -10.13 11.79 14.95
C THR A 79 -10.89 10.73 15.75
N THR A 80 -11.55 9.78 15.06
CA THR A 80 -12.21 8.62 15.67
C THR A 80 -11.21 7.74 16.41
N ALA A 81 -10.07 7.42 15.79
CA ALA A 81 -9.01 6.64 16.43
C ALA A 81 -8.53 7.33 17.72
N LEU A 82 -8.20 8.63 17.65
CA LEU A 82 -7.73 9.38 18.80
C LEU A 82 -8.78 9.45 19.91
N SER A 83 -10.04 9.69 19.56
CA SER A 83 -11.15 9.76 20.50
C SER A 83 -11.36 8.43 21.22
N TYR A 84 -11.29 7.31 20.49
CA TYR A 84 -11.36 5.97 21.07
C TYR A 84 -10.18 5.71 22.03
N ILE A 85 -8.96 6.04 21.61
CA ILE A 85 -7.76 5.85 22.44
C ILE A 85 -7.86 6.67 23.72
N LYS A 86 -8.25 7.94 23.65
CA LYS A 86 -8.44 8.81 24.83
C LYS A 86 -9.48 8.22 25.79
N ALA A 87 -10.61 7.74 25.28
CA ALA A 87 -11.67 7.14 26.10
C ALA A 87 -11.27 5.81 26.76
N ASN A 88 -10.31 5.09 26.19
CA ASN A 88 -9.87 3.77 26.67
C ASN A 88 -8.40 3.77 27.14
N ALA A 89 -7.83 4.94 27.44
CA ALA A 89 -6.40 5.09 27.72
C ALA A 89 -5.94 4.21 28.90
N ALA A 90 -6.72 4.16 29.98
CA ALA A 90 -6.42 3.34 31.16
C ALA A 90 -6.34 1.84 30.82
N GLU A 91 -7.28 1.34 30.02
CA GLU A 91 -7.33 -0.06 29.61
C GLU A 91 -6.23 -0.41 28.60
N LEU A 92 -5.85 0.56 27.77
CA LEU A 92 -4.69 0.45 26.91
C LEU A 92 -3.38 0.58 27.69
N GLY A 93 -3.36 1.01 28.95
CA GLY A 93 -2.12 1.26 29.69
C GLY A 93 -1.34 2.47 29.17
N ILE A 94 -2.06 3.50 28.71
CA ILE A 94 -1.51 4.78 28.29
C ILE A 94 -1.88 5.83 29.34
N ASP A 95 -0.89 6.64 29.75
CA ASP A 95 -1.12 7.77 30.63
C ASP A 95 -1.95 8.86 29.92
N GLY A 96 -3.13 9.16 30.47
CA GLY A 96 -4.07 10.14 29.95
C GLY A 96 -3.48 11.55 29.86
N GLU A 97 -2.62 11.94 30.81
CA GLU A 97 -2.01 13.28 30.82
C GLU A 97 -1.10 13.51 29.61
N ARG A 98 -0.56 12.44 29.03
CA ARG A 98 0.37 12.53 27.91
C ARG A 98 -0.32 13.03 26.64
N PHE A 99 -1.63 12.83 26.50
CA PHE A 99 -2.40 13.33 25.35
C PHE A 99 -2.60 14.84 25.37
N GLU A 100 -2.57 15.48 26.54
CA GLU A 100 -2.74 16.94 26.67
C GLU A 100 -1.42 17.69 26.48
N LYS A 101 -0.29 17.00 26.63
CA LYS A 101 1.08 17.55 26.53
C LYS A 101 1.77 17.23 25.20
N THR A 102 1.10 16.51 24.29
CA THR A 102 1.71 15.98 23.06
C THR A 102 0.87 16.32 21.84
N ASP A 103 1.47 17.01 20.88
CA ASP A 103 0.89 17.19 19.56
C ASP A 103 1.09 15.93 18.71
N ILE A 104 0.01 15.49 18.04
CA ILE A 104 0.03 14.31 17.19
C ILE A 104 0.00 14.75 15.73
N HIS A 105 1.02 14.34 14.97
CA HIS A 105 1.08 14.52 13.53
C HIS A 105 1.02 13.15 12.84
N ILE A 106 0.02 12.95 11.98
CA ILE A 106 -0.16 11.73 11.20
C ILE A 106 0.26 12.02 9.77
N HIS A 107 1.32 11.36 9.31
CA HIS A 107 1.75 11.41 7.93
C HIS A 107 1.33 10.13 7.21
N VAL A 108 0.63 10.30 6.09
CA VAL A 108 0.28 9.22 5.18
C VAL A 108 1.06 9.45 3.90
N PRO A 109 2.00 8.56 3.53
CA PRO A 109 2.94 8.78 2.43
C PRO A 109 2.22 8.87 1.07
N GLU A 110 2.95 9.29 0.03
CA GLU A 110 2.43 9.54 -1.33
C GLU A 110 1.33 10.62 -1.38
N GLY A 111 1.51 11.76 -0.71
CA GLY A 111 0.50 12.82 -0.57
C GLY A 111 0.01 13.48 -1.86
N ALA A 112 0.66 13.21 -3.01
CA ALA A 112 0.19 13.65 -4.32
C ALA A 112 -1.00 12.84 -4.85
N ILE A 113 -1.23 11.64 -4.31
CA ILE A 113 -2.35 10.76 -4.66
C ILE A 113 -3.43 10.94 -3.60
N PRO A 114 -4.65 11.39 -3.97
CA PRO A 114 -5.74 11.56 -3.01
C PRO A 114 -6.01 10.27 -2.23
N LYS A 115 -5.83 10.32 -0.91
CA LYS A 115 -6.17 9.23 0.01
C LYS A 115 -7.37 9.67 0.81
N ASP A 116 -8.54 9.25 0.35
CA ASP A 116 -9.81 9.58 0.97
C ASP A 116 -10.64 8.31 1.13
N GLY A 117 -10.55 7.70 2.30
CA GLY A 117 -11.30 6.49 2.60
C GLY A 117 -11.07 6.01 4.04
N PRO A 118 -12.08 5.40 4.67
CA PRO A 118 -12.04 5.06 6.10
C PRO A 118 -11.18 3.82 6.40
N SER A 119 -10.70 3.14 5.35
CA SER A 119 -10.11 1.81 5.45
C SER A 119 -8.75 1.70 6.14
N ALA A 120 -8.18 2.83 6.56
CA ALA A 120 -6.93 2.93 7.32
C ALA A 120 -7.17 3.15 8.83
N GLY A 121 -8.41 3.07 9.31
CA GLY A 121 -8.78 3.31 10.70
C GLY A 121 -7.97 2.49 11.70
N ILE A 122 -7.95 1.16 11.53
CA ILE A 122 -7.18 0.27 12.41
C ILE A 122 -5.66 0.52 12.33
N THR A 123 -5.17 0.95 11.16
CA THR A 123 -3.76 1.31 10.93
C THR A 123 -3.37 2.57 11.69
N MET A 124 -4.22 3.59 11.66
CA MET A 124 -4.00 4.83 12.39
C MET A 124 -4.07 4.59 13.89
N MET A 125 -5.07 3.84 14.36
CA MET A 125 -5.16 3.48 15.78
C MET A 125 -3.92 2.73 16.25
N THR A 126 -3.49 1.69 15.52
CA THR A 126 -2.31 0.89 15.89
C THR A 126 -1.05 1.75 15.92
N SER A 127 -0.87 2.62 14.93
CA SER A 127 0.28 3.55 14.86
C SER A 127 0.31 4.52 16.05
N ILE A 128 -0.84 5.11 16.41
CA ILE A 128 -0.93 6.03 17.56
C ILE A 128 -0.65 5.27 18.86
N VAL A 129 -1.30 4.13 19.09
CA VAL A 129 -1.08 3.32 20.30
C VAL A 129 0.37 2.89 20.43
N SER A 130 0.98 2.43 19.33
CA SER A 130 2.41 2.07 19.25
C SER A 130 3.30 3.24 19.67
N ALA A 131 3.05 4.44 19.14
CA ALA A 131 3.80 5.65 19.46
C ALA A 131 3.66 6.03 20.95
N PHE A 132 2.46 5.97 21.53
CA PHE A 132 2.27 6.31 22.95
C PHE A 132 2.86 5.25 23.89
N LYS A 133 2.75 3.96 23.53
CA LYS A 133 3.32 2.86 24.33
C LYS A 133 4.82 2.67 24.17
N GLN A 134 5.44 3.28 23.17
CA GLN A 134 6.83 3.01 22.78
C GLN A 134 7.04 1.51 22.49
N GLN A 135 6.05 0.89 21.84
CA GLN A 135 6.08 -0.51 21.44
C GLN A 135 6.07 -0.61 19.94
N THR A 136 6.97 -1.40 19.36
CA THR A 136 7.06 -1.56 17.91
C THR A 136 5.90 -2.38 17.37
N VAL A 137 5.38 -1.98 16.21
CA VAL A 137 4.42 -2.80 15.46
C VAL A 137 5.18 -3.97 14.84
N LYS A 138 4.55 -5.15 14.83
CA LYS A 138 5.12 -6.35 14.25
C LYS A 138 5.47 -6.13 12.76
N PRO A 139 6.69 -6.46 12.31
CA PRO A 139 7.09 -6.28 10.92
C PRO A 139 6.35 -7.25 10.00
N ASN A 140 6.22 -6.89 8.72
CA ASN A 140 5.55 -7.68 7.68
C ASN A 140 4.07 -7.99 7.98
N VAL A 141 3.39 -7.08 8.68
CA VAL A 141 1.96 -7.10 8.90
C VAL A 141 1.31 -6.00 8.08
N SER A 142 0.22 -6.32 7.39
CA SER A 142 -0.68 -5.35 6.76
C SER A 142 -2.02 -5.36 7.48
N MET A 143 -2.71 -4.23 7.51
CA MET A 143 -4.02 -4.12 8.15
C MET A 143 -4.91 -3.16 7.36
N SER A 144 -6.18 -3.53 7.19
CA SER A 144 -7.19 -2.65 6.61
C SER A 144 -8.55 -2.89 7.26
N GLY A 145 -9.19 -1.81 7.68
CA GLY A 145 -10.44 -1.83 8.41
C GLY A 145 -10.86 -0.42 8.78
N GLU A 146 -12.15 -0.14 8.62
CA GLU A 146 -12.77 1.06 9.16
C GLU A 146 -13.03 0.87 10.65
N ILE A 147 -13.08 1.97 11.40
CA ILE A 147 -13.25 1.94 12.85
C ILE A 147 -14.41 2.81 13.29
N THR A 148 -14.95 2.50 14.46
CA THR A 148 -16.02 3.28 15.09
C THR A 148 -15.61 3.73 16.48
N LEU A 149 -16.24 4.78 16.99
CA LEU A 149 -16.07 5.22 18.38
C LEU A 149 -16.43 4.14 19.42
N ARG A 150 -17.18 3.11 19.03
CA ARG A 150 -17.60 2.01 19.92
C ARG A 150 -16.62 0.85 19.98
N GLY A 151 -15.48 0.90 19.28
CA GLY A 151 -14.53 -0.22 19.28
C GLY A 151 -14.70 -1.21 18.14
N LYS A 152 -15.71 -1.07 17.27
CA LYS A 152 -15.97 -2.03 16.19
C LYS A 152 -15.08 -1.76 14.98
N VAL A 153 -14.64 -2.85 14.35
CA VAL A 153 -13.97 -2.85 13.05
C VAL A 153 -15.00 -3.16 11.97
N LEU A 154 -15.13 -2.26 10.99
CA LEU A 154 -16.10 -2.36 9.90
C LEU A 154 -15.44 -2.85 8.60
N PRO A 155 -16.21 -3.53 7.73
CA PRO A 155 -15.70 -4.06 6.47
C PRO A 155 -15.32 -2.94 5.51
N VAL A 156 -14.32 -3.21 4.68
CA VAL A 156 -13.81 -2.28 3.69
C VAL A 156 -13.88 -2.87 2.28
N GLY A 157 -13.91 -2.00 1.27
CA GLY A 157 -13.85 -2.39 -0.13
C GLY A 157 -12.44 -2.71 -0.64
N GLY A 158 -12.39 -3.29 -1.84
CA GLY A 158 -11.14 -3.56 -2.57
C GLY A 158 -10.26 -4.65 -1.94
N ILE A 159 -10.88 -5.67 -1.30
CA ILE A 159 -10.15 -6.71 -0.56
C ILE A 159 -9.21 -7.50 -1.48
N LYS A 160 -9.67 -7.86 -2.68
CA LYS A 160 -8.85 -8.61 -3.63
C LYS A 160 -7.58 -7.85 -3.99
N GLU A 161 -7.72 -6.58 -4.36
CA GLU A 161 -6.61 -5.72 -4.76
C GLU A 161 -5.64 -5.49 -3.59
N LYS A 162 -6.15 -5.21 -2.39
CA LYS A 162 -5.36 -4.98 -1.17
C LYS A 162 -4.57 -6.22 -0.75
N VAL A 163 -5.20 -7.38 -0.75
CA VAL A 163 -4.55 -8.64 -0.36
C VAL A 163 -3.45 -9.01 -1.36
N LEU A 164 -3.72 -8.87 -2.66
CA LEU A 164 -2.72 -9.13 -3.69
C LEU A 164 -1.55 -8.15 -3.61
N ALA A 165 -1.81 -6.86 -3.37
CA ALA A 165 -0.77 -5.85 -3.19
C ALA A 165 0.10 -6.14 -1.96
N ALA A 166 -0.52 -6.46 -0.82
CA ALA A 166 0.19 -6.83 0.40
C ALA A 166 1.08 -8.07 0.19
N LYS A 167 0.57 -9.10 -0.49
CA LYS A 167 1.39 -10.27 -0.81
C LYS A 167 2.58 -9.91 -1.71
N ARG A 168 2.38 -9.07 -2.74
CA ARG A 168 3.46 -8.64 -3.65
C ARG A 168 4.55 -7.85 -2.93
N SER A 169 4.22 -7.13 -1.84
CA SER A 169 5.20 -6.45 -1.00
C SER A 169 5.86 -7.36 0.06
N GLY A 170 5.58 -8.66 0.06
CA GLY A 170 6.20 -9.63 0.96
C GLY A 170 5.59 -9.70 2.36
N VAL A 171 4.39 -9.13 2.55
CA VAL A 171 3.64 -9.22 3.81
C VAL A 171 3.32 -10.69 4.12
N LYS A 172 3.52 -11.07 5.39
CA LYS A 172 3.26 -12.44 5.87
C LYS A 172 1.92 -12.57 6.56
N GLU A 173 1.42 -11.48 7.15
CA GLU A 173 0.18 -11.51 7.93
C GLU A 173 -0.70 -10.31 7.58
N ILE A 174 -2.00 -10.54 7.41
CA ILE A 174 -2.98 -9.50 7.08
C ILE A 174 -4.10 -9.50 8.10
N ILE A 175 -4.38 -8.34 8.69
CA ILE A 175 -5.51 -8.11 9.60
C ILE A 175 -6.66 -7.46 8.81
N LEU A 176 -7.83 -8.08 8.86
CA LEU A 176 -9.06 -7.60 8.19
C LEU A 176 -10.28 -7.74 9.11
N CYS A 177 -11.34 -7.00 8.80
CA CYS A 177 -12.64 -7.18 9.44
C CYS A 177 -13.15 -8.62 9.24
N GLN A 178 -13.78 -9.20 10.27
CA GLN A 178 -14.45 -10.51 10.20
C GLN A 178 -15.41 -10.62 9.01
N ALA A 179 -16.17 -9.56 8.72
CA ALA A 179 -17.11 -9.54 7.61
C ALA A 179 -16.44 -9.61 6.22
N ASN A 180 -15.15 -9.28 6.10
CA ASN A 180 -14.40 -9.38 4.84
C ASN A 180 -13.84 -10.79 4.57
N GLN A 181 -13.96 -11.73 5.51
CA GLN A 181 -13.54 -13.13 5.29
C GLN A 181 -14.20 -13.75 4.05
N LYS A 182 -15.48 -13.46 3.84
CA LYS A 182 -16.24 -13.90 2.65
C LYS A 182 -15.64 -13.40 1.34
N ASP A 183 -14.94 -12.26 1.34
CA ASP A 183 -14.34 -11.68 0.16
C ASP A 183 -12.95 -12.26 -0.09
N VAL A 184 -12.20 -12.56 0.98
CA VAL A 184 -10.93 -13.31 0.89
C VAL A 184 -11.17 -14.71 0.34
N ASN A 185 -12.24 -15.40 0.76
CA ASN A 185 -12.59 -16.75 0.28
C ASN A 185 -12.93 -16.81 -1.22
N LYS A 186 -13.17 -15.67 -1.88
CA LYS A 186 -13.39 -15.61 -3.34
C LYS A 186 -12.08 -15.51 -4.12
N ILE A 187 -10.95 -15.31 -3.43
CA ILE A 187 -9.63 -15.21 -4.04
C ILE A 187 -9.06 -16.63 -4.14
N ASP A 188 -8.55 -16.99 -5.32
CA ASP A 188 -7.92 -18.29 -5.52
C ASP A 188 -6.70 -18.46 -4.61
N ASP A 189 -6.66 -19.60 -3.90
CA ASP A 189 -5.66 -19.98 -2.91
C ASP A 189 -4.23 -19.89 -3.45
N ALA A 190 -4.01 -20.14 -4.74
CA ALA A 190 -2.70 -19.98 -5.37
C ALA A 190 -2.15 -18.56 -5.19
N TYR A 191 -3.03 -17.55 -5.23
CA TYR A 191 -2.66 -16.15 -5.06
C TYR A 191 -2.56 -15.71 -3.61
N ILE A 192 -3.08 -16.44 -2.62
CA ILE A 192 -2.99 -16.06 -1.19
C ILE A 192 -2.18 -17.03 -0.34
N LYS A 193 -1.65 -18.11 -0.94
CA LYS A 193 -0.74 -19.06 -0.29
C LYS A 193 0.42 -18.35 0.40
N GLY A 194 0.70 -18.76 1.64
CA GLY A 194 1.80 -18.24 2.47
C GLY A 194 1.47 -16.99 3.28
N VAL A 195 0.27 -16.42 3.12
CA VAL A 195 -0.21 -15.29 3.92
C VAL A 195 -1.12 -15.81 5.03
N LYS A 196 -0.89 -15.38 6.28
CA LYS A 196 -1.76 -15.66 7.41
C LYS A 196 -2.79 -14.53 7.56
N PHE A 197 -4.07 -14.87 7.56
CA PHE A 197 -5.15 -13.91 7.79
C PHE A 197 -5.58 -13.92 9.25
N HIS A 198 -5.77 -12.73 9.81
CA HIS A 198 -6.37 -12.51 11.12
C HIS A 198 -7.65 -11.71 10.90
N PHE A 199 -8.78 -12.28 11.29
CA PHE A 199 -10.08 -11.68 11.13
C PHE A 199 -10.56 -11.16 12.49
N VAL A 200 -10.90 -9.88 12.57
CA VAL A 200 -11.22 -9.19 13.83
C VAL A 200 -12.57 -8.48 13.75
N ASP A 201 -13.28 -8.42 14.87
CA ASP A 201 -14.54 -7.67 15.01
C ASP A 201 -14.37 -6.40 15.85
N ASN A 202 -13.35 -6.37 16.71
CA ASN A 202 -13.07 -5.30 17.64
C ASN A 202 -11.64 -4.79 17.51
N MET A 203 -11.43 -3.50 17.80
CA MET A 203 -10.13 -2.84 17.75
C MET A 203 -9.13 -3.30 18.82
N LYS A 204 -9.58 -4.06 19.83
CA LYS A 204 -8.72 -4.63 20.88
C LYS A 204 -8.02 -5.94 20.46
N GLU A 205 -8.53 -6.61 19.43
CA GLU A 205 -8.02 -7.88 18.92
C GLU A 205 -6.84 -7.67 17.97
#